data_AF-A0A7X6A8Q7-F1
#
_entry.id   AF-A0A7X6A8Q7-F1
#
_cell.length_a   1.000
_cell.length_b   1.000
_cell.length_c   1.000
_cell.angle_alpha   90.00
_cell.angle_beta   90.00
_cell.angle_gamma   90.00
#
_symmetry.space_group_name_H-M   'P 1'
#
loop_
_entity.id
_entity.type
_entity.pdbx_description
1 polymer ?
#
loop_
_entity_poly.entity_id
_entity_poly.type
_entity_poly.pdbx_seq_one_letter_code
_entity_poly.pdbx_strand_id
1 'polypeptide(L)'
;SERIVARYDRVIRRGRRLDAMKETGKLHRLRIEGKKLRYLLEFFRDLYPVETVQPLIATLKNLQDHLGRFNDLQVQQKALASMTGRLDSSPDTRVAVEALLERLARKERRVRKRFAEE
;
A
#
# COMPACT_ATOMS: atom_id res chain seq x y z
N SER A 1 13.17 -21.97 -8.27
CA SER A 1 13.60 -20.57 -8.45
C SER A 1 12.80 -19.76 -9.49
N GLU A 2 12.40 -20.31 -10.65
CA GLU A 2 11.68 -19.54 -11.70
C GLU A 2 10.48 -18.72 -11.20
N ARG A 3 9.62 -19.28 -10.34
CA ARG A 3 8.45 -18.56 -9.81
C ARG A 3 8.85 -17.33 -8.97
N ILE A 4 9.96 -17.39 -8.24
CA ILE A 4 10.46 -16.27 -7.43
C ILE A 4 10.98 -15.17 -8.38
N VAL A 5 11.80 -15.53 -9.36
CA VAL A 5 12.35 -14.59 -10.36
C VAL A 5 11.23 -13.91 -11.15
N ALA A 6 10.28 -14.68 -11.69
CA ALA A 6 9.15 -14.13 -12.44
C ALA A 6 8.28 -13.15 -11.61
N ARG A 7 8.20 -13.37 -10.29
CA ARG A 7 7.47 -12.47 -9.37
C ARG A 7 8.29 -11.24 -9.01
N TYR A 8 9.59 -11.41 -8.79
CA TYR A 8 10.53 -10.30 -8.63
C TYR A 8 10.45 -9.34 -9.82
N ASP A 9 10.55 -9.85 -11.05
CA ASP A 9 10.46 -9.03 -12.26
C ASP A 9 9.11 -8.31 -12.39
N ARG A 10 8.04 -8.93 -11.90
CA ARG A 10 6.70 -8.33 -11.90
C ARG A 10 6.61 -7.18 -10.90
N VAL A 11 7.20 -7.34 -9.71
CA VAL A 11 7.28 -6.28 -8.69
C VAL A 11 8.12 -5.12 -9.23
N ILE A 12 9.31 -5.38 -9.78
CA ILE A 12 10.18 -4.34 -10.34
C ILE A 12 9.51 -3.60 -11.51
N ARG A 13 8.93 -4.32 -12.49
CA ARG A 13 8.25 -3.68 -13.62
C ARG A 13 7.07 -2.82 -13.20
N ARG A 14 6.31 -3.24 -12.18
CA ARG A 14 5.20 -2.44 -11.64
C ARG A 14 5.73 -1.24 -10.85
N GLY A 15 6.78 -1.43 -10.04
CA GLY A 15 7.49 -0.38 -9.32
C GLY A 15 7.95 0.75 -10.24
N ARG A 16 8.69 0.41 -11.30
CA ARG A 16 9.25 1.39 -12.26
C ARG A 16 8.19 2.19 -13.04
N ARG A 17 6.96 1.67 -13.15
CA ARG A 17 5.87 2.30 -13.91
C ARG A 17 4.89 3.08 -13.02
N LEU A 18 5.18 3.18 -11.72
CA LEU A 18 4.31 3.88 -10.78
C LEU A 18 4.68 5.34 -10.68
N ASP A 19 3.74 6.19 -11.09
CA ASP A 19 3.62 7.52 -10.49
C ASP A 19 2.80 7.36 -9.20
N ALA A 20 3.51 7.29 -8.08
CA ALA A 20 2.91 7.10 -6.76
C ALA A 20 1.93 8.23 -6.38
N MET A 21 1.93 9.36 -7.08
CA MET A 21 0.99 10.45 -6.83
C MET A 21 -0.38 10.23 -7.49
N LYS A 22 -0.49 9.44 -8.55
CA LYS A 22 -1.69 9.40 -9.40
C LYS A 22 -2.44 8.06 -9.42
N GLU A 23 -1.81 6.96 -8.98
CA GLU A 23 -2.26 5.63 -9.43
C GLU A 23 -2.63 4.65 -8.30
N THR A 24 -3.64 4.98 -7.49
CA THR A 24 -4.10 4.15 -6.34
C THR A 24 -4.33 2.67 -6.70
N GLY A 25 -5.02 2.39 -7.83
CA GLY A 25 -5.26 1.02 -8.28
C GLY A 25 -3.98 0.27 -8.68
N LYS A 26 -2.93 0.98 -9.11
CA LYS A 26 -1.62 0.36 -9.40
C LYS A 26 -0.83 0.11 -8.11
N LEU A 27 -0.89 1.01 -7.13
CA LEU A 27 -0.28 0.81 -5.81
C LEU A 27 -0.85 -0.43 -5.10
N HIS A 28 -2.18 -0.62 -5.15
CA HIS A 28 -2.82 -1.81 -4.58
C HIS A 28 -2.34 -3.11 -5.27
N ARG A 29 -2.25 -3.10 -6.61
CA ARG A 29 -1.73 -4.25 -7.37
C ARG A 29 -0.26 -4.52 -7.10
N LEU A 30 0.57 -3.50 -6.88
CA LEU A 30 1.97 -3.68 -6.47
C LEU A 30 2.04 -4.33 -5.07
N ARG A 31 1.21 -3.88 -4.11
CA ARG A 31 1.15 -4.46 -2.76
C ARG A 31 0.83 -5.96 -2.79
N ILE A 32 -0.12 -6.37 -3.63
CA ILE A 32 -0.48 -7.79 -3.79
C ILE A 32 0.71 -8.60 -4.31
N GLU A 33 1.40 -8.15 -5.35
CA GLU A 33 2.57 -8.90 -5.88
C GLU A 33 3.73 -8.90 -4.89
N GLY A 34 3.96 -7.78 -4.19
CA GLY A 34 4.96 -7.70 -3.15
C GLY A 34 4.72 -8.72 -2.04
N LYS A 35 3.46 -8.84 -1.56
CA LYS A 35 3.07 -9.87 -0.58
C LYS A 35 3.34 -11.27 -1.11
N LYS A 36 2.91 -11.56 -2.34
CA LYS A 36 3.14 -12.87 -2.96
C LYS A 36 4.62 -13.22 -3.08
N LEU A 37 5.46 -12.26 -3.45
CA LEU A 37 6.90 -12.46 -3.52
C LEU A 37 7.49 -12.69 -2.13
N ARG A 38 7.12 -11.87 -1.15
CA ARG A 38 7.58 -12.02 0.24
C ARG A 38 7.20 -13.39 0.81
N TYR A 39 5.97 -13.85 0.61
CA TYR A 39 5.53 -15.17 1.08
C TYR A 39 6.32 -16.31 0.45
N LEU A 40 6.66 -16.21 -0.84
CA LEU A 40 7.51 -17.21 -1.48
C LEU A 40 8.92 -17.20 -0.89
N LEU A 41 9.50 -16.03 -0.67
CA LEU A 41 10.83 -15.90 -0.08
C LEU A 41 10.87 -16.38 1.38
N GLU A 42 9.84 -16.07 2.16
CA GLU A 42 9.69 -16.54 3.55
C GLU A 42 9.49 -18.06 3.61
N PHE A 43 8.74 -18.63 2.67
CA PHE A 43 8.51 -20.07 2.62
C PHE A 43 9.74 -20.87 2.20
N PHE A 44 10.47 -20.39 1.19
CA PHE A 44 11.67 -21.05 0.67
C PHE A 44 12.98 -20.52 1.27
N ARG A 45 12.92 -19.78 2.38
CA ARG A 45 14.07 -19.08 2.97
C ARG A 45 15.25 -20.00 3.26
N ASP A 46 14.99 -21.24 3.66
CA ASP A 46 16.01 -22.21 4.06
C ASP A 46 16.75 -22.83 2.86
N LEU A 47 16.27 -22.55 1.63
CA LEU A 47 16.94 -22.95 0.39
C LEU A 47 17.95 -21.92 -0.13
N TYR A 48 18.12 -20.79 0.57
CA TYR A 48 18.99 -19.69 0.16
C TYR A 48 19.89 -19.23 1.30
N PRO A 49 21.09 -18.69 1.02
CA PRO A 49 21.92 -18.06 2.03
C PRO A 49 21.15 -16.94 2.74
N VAL A 50 21.23 -16.93 4.08
CA VAL A 50 20.48 -16.00 4.94
C VAL A 50 20.84 -14.55 4.60
N GLU A 51 22.12 -14.32 4.28
CA GLU A 51 22.72 -13.04 3.92
C GLU A 51 22.16 -12.48 2.61
N THR A 52 21.62 -13.36 1.75
CA THR A 52 20.99 -12.97 0.47
C THR A 52 19.49 -12.74 0.63
N VAL A 53 18.78 -13.66 1.31
CA VAL A 53 17.31 -13.63 1.34
C VAL A 53 16.76 -12.63 2.38
N GLN A 54 17.43 -12.46 3.51
CA GLN A 54 16.95 -11.57 4.58
C GLN A 54 16.90 -10.10 4.17
N PRO A 55 17.93 -9.53 3.52
CA PRO A 55 17.85 -8.15 3.04
C PRO A 55 16.69 -7.94 2.06
N LEU A 56 16.46 -8.89 1.15
CA LEU A 56 15.37 -8.81 0.18
C LEU A 56 13.99 -8.85 0.86
N ILE A 57 13.80 -9.73 1.85
CA ILE A 57 12.57 -9.77 2.65
C ILE A 57 12.38 -8.46 3.41
N ALA A 58 13.44 -7.91 4.01
CA ALA A 58 13.39 -6.64 4.76
C ALA A 58 12.98 -5.47 3.85
N THR A 59 13.58 -5.35 2.67
CA THR A 59 13.19 -4.34 1.66
C THR A 59 11.73 -4.50 1.25
N LEU A 60 11.26 -5.74 1.02
CA LEU A 60 9.86 -5.99 0.67
C LEU A 60 8.89 -5.65 1.80
N LYS A 61 9.27 -5.87 3.07
CA LYS A 61 8.46 -5.44 4.23
C LYS A 61 8.34 -3.92 4.27
N ASN A 62 9.46 -3.21 4.15
CA ASN A 62 9.46 -1.75 4.13
C ASN A 62 8.59 -1.20 2.99
N LEU A 63 8.75 -1.72 1.76
CA LEU A 63 7.88 -1.35 0.64
C LEU A 63 6.40 -1.62 0.95
N GLN A 64 6.09 -2.77 1.56
CA GLN A 64 4.71 -3.14 1.91
C GLN A 64 4.11 -2.25 2.99
N ASP A 65 4.90 -1.75 3.94
CA ASP A 65 4.45 -0.83 4.99
C ASP A 65 4.03 0.51 4.39
N HIS A 66 4.84 1.04 3.47
CA HIS A 66 4.49 2.24 2.72
C HIS A 66 3.21 2.06 1.90
N LEU A 67 3.12 0.98 1.11
CA LEU A 67 1.93 0.65 0.34
C LEU A 67 0.70 0.36 1.23
N GLY A 68 0.93 -0.13 2.45
CA GLY A 68 -0.11 -0.37 3.44
C GLY A 68 -0.75 0.92 3.93
N ARG A 69 0.07 1.90 4.33
CA ARG A 69 -0.42 3.21 4.79
C ARG A 69 -1.32 3.89 3.75
N PHE A 70 -0.99 3.79 2.46
CA PHE A 70 -1.86 4.29 1.39
C PHE A 70 -3.20 3.57 1.33
N ASN A 71 -3.17 2.24 1.40
CA ASN A 71 -4.38 1.44 1.35
C ASN A 71 -5.28 1.71 2.55
N ASP A 72 -4.72 1.83 3.75
CA ASP A 72 -5.49 2.09 4.97
C ASP A 72 -6.21 3.44 4.91
N LEU A 73 -5.55 4.49 4.42
CA LEU A 73 -6.17 5.81 4.23
C LEU A 73 -7.33 5.76 3.24
N GLN A 74 -7.16 5.02 2.14
CA GLN A 74 -8.20 4.82 1.13
C GLN A 74 -9.39 4.04 1.68
N VAL A 75 -9.16 3.01 2.49
CA VAL A 75 -10.24 2.27 3.15
C VAL A 75 -10.97 3.16 4.17
N GLN A 76 -10.24 3.95 4.97
CA GLN A 76 -10.83 4.88 5.95
C GLN A 76 -11.70 5.95 5.26
N GLN A 77 -11.21 6.57 4.19
CA GLN A 77 -11.98 7.56 3.42
C GLN A 77 -13.27 6.95 2.85
N LYS A 78 -13.18 5.75 2.25
CA LYS A 78 -14.37 5.06 1.72
C LYS A 78 -15.37 4.68 2.81
N ALA A 79 -14.88 4.21 3.96
CA ALA A 79 -15.73 3.88 5.09
C ALA A 79 -16.51 5.11 5.58
N LEU A 80 -15.82 6.23 5.81
CA LEU A 80 -16.44 7.49 6.23
C LEU A 80 -17.44 8.03 5.20
N ALA A 81 -17.08 8.02 3.91
CA ALA A 81 -17.99 8.45 2.84
C ALA A 81 -19.24 7.56 2.73
N SER A 82 -19.14 6.28 3.07
CA SER A 82 -20.30 5.39 3.10
C SER A 82 -21.24 5.65 4.29
N MET A 83 -20.73 6.22 5.39
CA MET A 83 -21.55 6.53 6.57
C MET A 83 -22.50 7.70 6.31
N THR A 84 -22.04 8.75 5.60
CA THR A 84 -22.89 9.90 5.23
C THR A 84 -24.02 9.52 4.29
N GLY A 85 -23.83 8.52 3.44
CA GLY A 85 -24.87 8.03 2.52
C GLY A 85 -25.85 7.00 3.12
N ARG A 86 -25.53 6.41 4.29
CA ARG A 86 -26.33 5.32 4.89
C ARG A 86 -27.10 5.74 6.14
N LEU A 87 -26.65 6.78 6.82
CA LEU A 87 -27.28 7.28 8.04
C LEU A 87 -28.07 8.53 7.67
N ASP A 88 -29.31 8.64 8.15
CA ASP A 88 -30.00 9.94 8.32
C ASP A 88 -29.22 10.76 9.34
N SER A 89 -28.07 11.23 8.87
CA SER A 89 -27.05 11.85 9.70
C SER A 89 -27.51 13.26 10.02
N SER A 90 -27.54 13.58 11.31
CA SER A 90 -27.68 14.97 11.77
C SER A 90 -26.70 15.88 11.00
N PRO A 91 -27.07 17.15 10.71
CA PRO A 91 -26.16 18.13 10.12
C PRO A 91 -24.77 18.15 10.78
N ASP A 92 -24.71 18.06 12.11
CA ASP A 92 -23.45 18.05 12.88
C ASP A 92 -22.59 16.83 12.57
N THR A 93 -23.22 15.66 12.36
CA THR A 93 -22.52 14.44 11.99
C THR A 93 -21.95 14.54 10.58
N ARG A 94 -22.67 15.17 9.64
CA ARG A 94 -22.16 15.40 8.28
C ARG A 94 -20.93 16.32 8.30
N VAL A 95 -21.02 17.43 9.01
CA VAL A 95 -19.90 18.38 9.18
C VAL A 95 -18.68 17.69 9.80
N ALA A 96 -18.89 16.87 10.85
CA ALA A 96 -17.80 16.12 11.48
C ALA A 96 -17.15 15.11 10.51
N VAL A 97 -17.94 14.38 9.72
CA VAL A 97 -17.42 13.43 8.73
C VAL A 97 -16.65 14.15 7.61
N GLU A 98 -17.15 15.28 7.12
CA GLU A 98 -16.45 16.10 6.12
C GLU A 98 -15.09 16.57 6.63
N ALA A 99 -15.02 17.08 7.87
CA ALA A 99 -13.76 17.50 8.49
C ALA A 99 -12.76 16.31 8.63
N LEU A 100 -13.26 15.12 8.96
CA LEU A 100 -12.44 13.90 9.04
C LEU A 100 -11.93 13.47 7.65
N LEU A 101 -12.78 13.49 6.63
CA LEU A 101 -12.40 13.19 5.25
C LEU A 101 -11.30 14.13 4.76
N GLU A 102 -11.42 15.43 5.05
CA GLU A 102 -10.42 16.42 4.68
C GLU A 102 -9.08 16.16 5.39
N ARG A 103 -9.12 15.84 6.69
CA ARG A 103 -7.93 15.48 7.47
C ARG A 103 -7.24 14.23 6.91
N LEU A 104 -7.99 13.21 6.51
CA LEU A 104 -7.45 12.00 5.87
C LEU A 104 -6.84 12.30 4.50
N ALA A 105 -7.47 13.16 3.70
CA ALA A 105 -6.94 13.59 2.41
C ALA A 105 -5.60 14.34 2.55
N ARG A 106 -5.48 15.22 3.57
CA ARG A 106 -4.20 15.89 3.91
C ARG A 106 -3.14 14.87 4.31
N LYS A 107 -3.50 13.87 5.13
CA LYS A 107 -2.58 12.80 5.56
C LYS A 107 -2.11 11.96 4.36
N GLU A 108 -3.01 11.61 3.44
CA GLU A 108 -2.65 10.88 2.21
C GLU A 108 -1.64 11.65 1.36
N ARG A 109 -1.85 12.94 1.13
CA ARG A 109 -0.89 13.78 0.39
C ARG A 109 0.50 13.77 1.02
N ARG A 110 0.59 13.83 2.35
CA ARG A 110 1.87 13.76 3.09
C ARG A 110 2.57 12.41 2.92
N VAL A 111 1.82 11.31 3.04
CA VAL A 111 2.39 9.96 2.84
C VAL A 111 2.85 9.80 1.39
N ARG A 112 2.11 10.34 0.41
CA ARG A 112 2.47 10.28 -1.02
C ARG A 112 3.75 11.05 -1.30
N LYS A 113 3.87 12.26 -0.75
CA LYS A 113 5.08 13.08 -0.88
C LYS A 113 6.29 12.38 -0.28
N ARG A 114 6.19 11.88 0.95
CA ARG A 114 7.29 11.17 1.62
C ARG A 114 7.77 9.95 0.81
N PHE A 115 6.85 9.15 0.27
CA PHE A 115 7.20 7.99 -0.54
C PHE A 115 7.91 8.36 -1.86
N ALA A 116 7.68 9.56 -2.40
CA ALA A 116 8.36 10.02 -3.61
C ALA A 116 9.76 10.61 -3.33
N GLU A 117 10.07 10.89 -2.06
CA GLU A 117 11.35 11.45 -1.60
C GLU A 117 12.32 10.38 -1.06
N GLU A 118 11.85 9.14 -0.87
CA GLU A 118 12.62 7.95 -0.44
C GLU A 118 13.05 7.09 -1.65
#